data_AF-A0A7X9EIF2-F1
#
_entry.id   AF-A0A7X9EIF2-F1
#
_cell.length_a   1.000
_cell.length_b   1.000
_cell.length_c   1.000
_cell.angle_alpha   90.00
_cell.angle_beta   90.00
_cell.angle_gamma   90.00
#
_symmetry.space_group_name_H-M   'P 1'
#
loop_
_entity.id
_entity.type
_entity.pdbx_description
1 polymer ?
#
loop_
_entity_poly.entity_id
_entity_poly.type
_entity_poly.pdbx_seq_one_letter_code
_entity_poly.pdbx_strand_id
1 'polypeptide(L)'
;RVSNNPGYRVSWQTSLGGVPDDLITPNMKPWSGDHCSLDPQWVKGMIISNKKLGENPNIIDVAPSVLSFLKINPDGMEGKVFEIK
;
A
#
# COMPACT_ATOMS: atom_id res chain seq x y z
N ARG A 1 -9.70 9.92 11.27
CA ARG A 1 -9.35 8.48 11.19
C ARG A 1 -8.44 8.18 12.37
N VAL A 2 -8.87 7.34 13.31
CA VAL A 2 -8.18 7.16 14.60
C VAL A 2 -7.02 6.15 14.50
N SER A 3 -6.95 5.36 13.42
CA SER A 3 -6.08 4.18 13.33
C SER A 3 -4.75 4.35 12.60
N ASN A 4 -4.53 5.46 11.89
CA ASN A 4 -3.37 5.64 10.99
C ASN A 4 -2.50 6.86 11.35
N ASN A 5 -2.64 7.36 12.58
CA ASN A 5 -1.86 8.49 13.07
C ASN A 5 -0.57 8.02 13.76
N PRO A 6 0.49 8.83 13.80
CA PRO A 6 1.69 8.53 14.57
C PRO A 6 1.35 8.15 16.02
N GLY A 7 1.89 7.02 16.49
CA GLY A 7 1.64 6.47 17.83
C GLY A 7 0.43 5.53 17.95
N TYR A 8 -0.40 5.42 16.91
CA TYR A 8 -1.54 4.51 16.85
C TYR A 8 -1.41 3.54 15.67
N ARG A 9 -2.06 2.38 15.78
CA ARG A 9 -2.17 1.39 14.71
C ARG A 9 -3.53 0.72 14.72
N VAL A 10 -3.93 0.13 13.59
CA VAL A 10 -5.05 -0.81 13.56
C VAL A 10 -4.70 -2.04 14.40
N SER A 11 -5.68 -2.52 15.15
CA SER A 11 -5.54 -3.71 15.99
C SER A 11 -5.36 -4.97 15.13
N TRP A 12 -4.58 -5.93 15.63
CA TRP A 12 -4.41 -7.22 14.97
C TRP A 12 -5.74 -7.97 14.81
N GLN A 13 -6.60 -7.91 15.84
CA GLN A 13 -7.92 -8.53 15.80
C GLN A 13 -8.74 -7.98 14.63
N THR A 14 -8.74 -6.66 14.44
CA THR A 14 -9.42 -6.01 13.32
C THR A 14 -8.83 -6.39 11.97
N SER A 15 -7.50 -6.45 11.85
CA SER A 15 -6.85 -6.89 10.61
C SER A 15 -7.19 -8.34 10.22
N LEU A 16 -7.57 -9.19 11.19
CA LEU A 16 -8.06 -10.55 10.95
C LEU A 16 -9.58 -10.62 10.72
N GLY A 17 -10.28 -9.47 10.65
CA GLY A 17 -11.73 -9.40 10.47
C GLY A 17 -12.53 -9.44 11.77
N GLY A 18 -11.87 -9.39 12.92
CA GLY A 18 -12.52 -9.27 14.23
C GLY A 18 -13.09 -7.86 14.48
N VAL A 19 -14.08 -7.78 15.37
CA VAL A 19 -14.71 -6.53 15.78
C VAL A 19 -14.63 -6.42 17.31
N PRO A 20 -13.53 -5.87 17.86
CA PRO A 20 -13.37 -5.73 19.31
C PRO A 20 -14.35 -4.70 19.88
N ASP A 21 -14.77 -4.90 21.13
CA ASP A 21 -15.66 -3.97 21.85
C ASP A 21 -14.99 -2.61 22.10
N ASP A 22 -13.69 -2.64 22.44
CA ASP A 22 -12.91 -1.44 22.73
C ASP A 22 -12.35 -0.79 21.46
N LEU A 23 -12.53 0.53 21.34
CA LEU A 23 -12.02 1.31 20.20
C LEU A 23 -10.48 1.46 20.22
N ILE A 24 -9.90 1.61 21.43
CA ILE A 24 -8.46 1.77 21.63
C ILE A 24 -8.04 0.89 22.81
N THR A 25 -6.99 0.10 22.60
CA THR A 25 -6.43 -0.79 23.63
C THR A 25 -4.93 -0.59 23.76
N PRO A 26 -4.34 -0.65 24.96
CA PRO A 26 -2.89 -0.59 25.13
C PRO A 26 -2.22 -1.82 24.51
N ASN A 27 -1.23 -1.61 23.65
CA ASN A 27 -0.40 -2.69 23.14
C ASN A 27 0.75 -2.96 24.11
N MET A 28 0.63 -4.03 24.90
CA MET A 28 1.66 -4.45 25.87
C MET A 28 2.72 -5.38 25.26
N LYS A 29 2.68 -5.64 23.95
CA LYS A 29 3.65 -6.52 23.26
C LYS A 29 4.89 -5.73 22.83
N PRO A 30 6.08 -6.36 22.80
CA PRO A 30 7.30 -5.74 22.31
C PRO A 30 7.24 -5.63 20.79
N TRP A 31 6.69 -4.53 20.30
CA TRP A 31 6.46 -4.30 18.86
C TRP A 31 6.99 -2.93 18.46
N SER A 32 7.74 -2.87 17.37
CA SER A 32 8.45 -1.65 16.95
C SER A 32 8.08 -1.11 15.55
N GLY A 33 7.24 -1.79 14.74
CA GLY A 33 6.88 -1.26 13.41
C GLY A 33 5.70 -1.94 12.71
N ASP A 34 4.84 -1.18 12.04
CA ASP A 34 3.66 -1.67 11.33
C ASP A 34 3.74 -1.33 9.83
N HIS A 35 2.93 -1.98 8.98
CA HIS A 35 2.97 -1.80 7.53
C HIS A 35 1.63 -1.95 6.80
N CYS A 36 0.77 -2.89 7.20
CA CYS A 36 -0.42 -3.27 6.43
C CYS A 36 -1.58 -2.26 6.56
N SER A 37 -1.65 -1.58 7.69
CA SER A 37 -2.79 -0.78 8.11
C SER A 37 -2.46 0.70 8.33
N LEU A 38 -1.43 1.20 7.63
CA LEU A 38 -0.99 2.59 7.71
C LEU A 38 -1.39 3.35 6.44
N ASP A 39 -1.44 4.68 6.54
CA ASP A 39 -1.57 5.51 5.35
C ASP A 39 -0.34 5.29 4.44
N PRO A 40 -0.51 5.05 3.13
CA PRO A 40 0.59 4.81 2.20
C PRO A 40 1.69 5.88 2.23
N GLN A 41 1.37 7.12 2.64
CA GLN A 41 2.37 8.18 2.78
C GLN A 41 3.42 7.89 3.86
N TRP A 42 3.09 7.10 4.89
CA TRP A 42 4.01 6.70 5.96
C TRP A 42 4.79 5.42 5.65
N VAL A 43 4.32 4.62 4.69
CA VAL A 43 4.90 3.31 4.31
C VAL A 43 5.21 3.25 2.82
N LYS A 44 5.95 4.24 2.34
CA LYS A 44 6.29 4.35 0.91
C LYS A 44 7.10 3.15 0.44
N GLY A 45 6.64 2.53 -0.64
CA GLY A 45 7.40 1.51 -1.35
C GLY A 45 8.54 2.10 -2.19
N MET A 46 9.32 1.21 -2.80
CA MET A 46 10.37 1.56 -3.76
C MET A 46 10.13 0.81 -5.07
N ILE A 47 10.38 1.49 -6.19
CA ILE A 47 10.44 0.86 -7.51
C ILE A 47 11.85 1.04 -8.08
N ILE A 48 12.40 -0.07 -8.59
CA ILE A 48 13.72 -0.10 -9.21
C ILE A 48 13.52 -0.51 -10.66
N SER A 49 14.05 0.28 -11.58
CA SER A 49 13.90 0.08 -13.02
C SER A 49 15.19 0.41 -13.74
N ASN A 50 15.50 -0.34 -14.79
CA ASN A 50 16.59 -0.03 -15.72
C ASN A 50 16.16 0.97 -16.82
N LYS A 51 14.91 1.45 -16.78
CA LYS A 51 14.37 2.50 -17.63
C LYS A 51 13.90 3.67 -16.78
N LYS A 52 13.99 4.88 -17.33
CA LYS A 52 13.50 6.07 -16.66
C LYS A 52 11.98 6.06 -16.67
N LEU A 53 11.37 6.17 -15.49
CA LEU A 53 9.92 6.21 -15.34
C LEU A 53 9.42 7.66 -15.24
N GLY A 54 8.13 7.84 -15.51
CA GLY A 54 7.37 9.05 -15.19
C GLY A 54 7.38 9.40 -13.70
N GLU A 55 6.76 10.52 -13.37
CA GLU A 55 6.66 10.97 -11.97
C GLU A 55 5.53 10.26 -11.23
N ASN A 56 5.66 10.14 -9.90
CA ASN A 56 4.65 9.57 -9.00
C ASN A 56 4.15 8.15 -9.37
N PRO A 57 5.05 7.15 -9.52
CA PRO A 57 4.62 5.77 -9.78
C PRO A 57 3.77 5.24 -8.63
N ASN A 58 2.65 4.59 -8.94
CA ASN A 58 1.81 3.89 -7.98
C ASN A 58 1.96 2.37 -8.10
N ILE A 59 1.74 1.62 -7.02
CA ILE A 59 1.81 0.16 -7.05
C ILE A 59 0.73 -0.44 -7.97
N ILE A 60 -0.45 0.18 -8.05
CA ILE A 60 -1.54 -0.29 -8.91
C ILE A 60 -1.23 -0.14 -10.41
N ASP A 61 -0.28 0.72 -10.75
CA ASP A 61 0.17 0.94 -12.13
C ASP A 61 1.06 -0.21 -12.64
N VAL A 62 1.62 -1.03 -11.74
CA VAL A 62 2.54 -2.12 -12.11
C VAL A 62 1.86 -3.13 -13.03
N ALA A 63 0.65 -3.58 -12.67
CA ALA A 63 -0.09 -4.59 -13.43
C ALA A 63 -0.37 -4.14 -14.89
N PRO A 64 -1.03 -2.99 -15.15
CA PRO A 64 -1.29 -2.55 -16.52
C PRO A 64 0.00 -2.26 -17.29
N SER A 65 1.06 -1.80 -16.60
CA SER A 65 2.37 -1.57 -17.23
C SER A 65 3.03 -2.85 -17.72
N VAL A 66 3.01 -3.91 -16.91
CA VAL A 66 3.56 -5.21 -17.29
C VAL A 66 2.75 -5.81 -18.45
N LEU A 67 1.42 -5.74 -18.40
CA LEU A 67 0.57 -6.22 -19.51
C LEU A 67 0.86 -5.46 -20.80
N SER A 68 0.91 -4.13 -20.75
CA SER A 68 1.25 -3.30 -21.91
C SER A 68 2.63 -3.65 -22.46
N PHE A 69 3.63 -3.87 -21.60
CA PHE A 69 4.98 -4.28 -22.02
C PHE A 69 4.99 -5.63 -22.74
N LEU A 70 4.15 -6.57 -22.27
CA LEU A 70 3.96 -7.88 -22.88
C LEU A 70 3.01 -7.86 -24.09
N LYS A 71 2.53 -6.69 -24.51
CA LYS A 71 1.56 -6.50 -25.61
C LYS A 71 0.21 -7.19 -25.36
N ILE A 72 -0.19 -7.27 -24.08
CA ILE A 72 -1.51 -7.73 -23.64
C ILE A 72 -2.35 -6.50 -23.30
N ASN A 73 -3.62 -6.51 -23.69
CA ASN A 73 -4.54 -5.40 -23.42
C ASN A 73 -4.80 -5.24 -21.91
N PRO A 74 -4.48 -4.09 -21.29
CA PRO A 74 -4.69 -3.85 -19.86
C PRO A 74 -6.09 -3.33 -19.50
N ASP A 75 -7.07 -3.43 -20.42
CA ASP A 75 -8.44 -2.94 -20.20
C ASP A 75 -9.07 -3.45 -18.88
N GLY A 76 -9.77 -2.55 -18.20
CA GLY A 76 -10.45 -2.84 -16.94
C GLY A 76 -9.59 -2.71 -15.69
N MET A 77 -8.30 -2.35 -15.82
CA MET A 77 -7.44 -2.05 -14.67
C MET A 77 -7.62 -0.60 -14.20
N GLU A 78 -7.58 -0.38 -12.89
CA GLU A 78 -7.65 0.97 -12.27
C GLU A 78 -6.35 1.77 -12.47
N GLY A 79 -5.21 1.08 -12.45
CA GLY A 79 -3.90 1.70 -12.61
C GLY A 79 -3.62 2.17 -14.04
N LYS A 80 -2.58 2.98 -14.19
CA LYS A 80 -2.14 3.54 -15.48
C LYS A 80 -0.85 2.87 -15.93
N VAL A 81 -0.66 2.74 -17.24
CA VAL A 81 0.61 2.28 -17.80
C VAL A 81 1.69 3.31 -17.47
N PHE A 82 2.84 2.84 -16.96
CA PHE A 82 3.99 3.67 -16.67
C PHE A 82 4.46 4.38 -17.94
N GLU A 83 4.61 5.70 -17.82
CA GLU A 83 5.32 6.47 -18.82
C GLU A 83 6.81 6.10 -18.75
N ILE A 84 7.37 5.67 -19.89
CA ILE A 84 8.80 5.40 -20.04
C ILE A 84 9.40 6.63 -20.73
N LYS A 85 10.34 7.30 -20.06
CA LYS A 85 11.07 8.47 -20.57
C LYS A 85 12.35 8.06 -21.28
#